data_AF-A0A920KB88-F1
#
_entry.id   AF-A0A920KB88-F1
#
_cell.length_a   1.000
_cell.length_b   1.000
_cell.length_c   1.000
_cell.angle_alpha   90.00
_cell.angle_beta   90.00
_cell.angle_gamma   90.00
#
_symmetry.space_group_name_H-M   'P 1'
#
loop_
_entity.id
_entity.type
_entity.pdbx_description
1 polymer ?
#
loop_
_entity_poly.entity_id
_entity_poly.type
_entity_poly.pdbx_seq_one_letter_code
_entity_poly.pdbx_strand_id
1 'polypeptide(L)'
;MKATSLFFSPTLFNYFARHFISYVLSIFLIIMAVIYLLDVVEFLRRGASKDSISLGLILEMAILKAPSIGHKILPFAVLFGSMMAFTKIVKSRELVAAHAAGFTIWQIIIPSICVVLIIGTFWISVINPVSSVLTANLKPWKIAS
;
A
#
# COMPACT_ATOMS: atom_id res chain seq x y z
N MET A 1 33.89 10.20 23.85
CA MET A 1 32.93 9.54 22.93
C MET A 1 31.65 9.26 23.73
N LYS A 2 30.68 10.18 23.75
CA LYS A 2 29.45 10.01 24.54
C LYS A 2 28.52 9.07 23.78
N ALA A 3 28.26 7.90 24.34
CA ALA A 3 27.15 7.05 23.94
C ALA A 3 25.87 7.87 24.17
N THR A 4 25.36 8.46 23.09
CA THR A 4 24.10 9.20 23.03
C THR A 4 22.99 8.21 23.26
N SER A 5 22.52 8.13 24.50
CA SER A 5 21.31 7.43 24.88
C SER A 5 20.18 7.90 23.97
N LEU A 6 19.82 7.04 23.00
CA LEU A 6 18.66 7.19 22.15
C LEU A 6 17.43 7.26 23.06
N PHE A 7 17.01 8.48 23.42
CA PHE A 7 15.70 8.72 24.03
C PHE A 7 14.65 8.42 22.95
N PHE A 8 14.39 7.14 22.75
CA PHE A 8 13.38 6.64 21.83
C PHE A 8 12.03 6.88 22.49
N SER A 9 11.49 8.09 22.35
CA SER A 9 10.18 8.42 22.92
C SER A 9 9.11 7.63 22.16
N PRO A 10 8.38 6.71 22.82
CA PRO A 10 7.37 5.87 22.17
C PRO A 10 6.25 6.69 21.53
N THR A 11 5.95 7.87 22.10
CA THR A 11 4.92 8.78 21.60
C THR A 11 5.29 9.35 20.24
N LEU A 12 6.55 9.76 20.06
CA LEU A 12 7.07 10.30 18.80
C LEU A 12 7.11 9.22 17.72
N PHE A 13 7.56 8.02 18.08
CA PHE A 13 7.59 6.88 17.17
C PHE A 13 6.18 6.55 16.63
N ASN A 14 5.21 6.41 17.53
CA ASN A 14 3.84 6.06 17.16
C ASN A 14 3.16 7.17 16.35
N TYR A 15 3.47 8.43 16.65
CA TYR A 15 2.98 9.58 15.89
C TYR A 15 3.46 9.54 14.43
N PHE A 16 4.77 9.39 14.21
CA PHE A 16 5.32 9.30 12.85
C PHE A 16 4.85 8.05 12.11
N ALA A 17 4.77 6.90 12.79
CA ALA A 17 4.27 5.67 12.20
C ALA A 17 2.81 5.80 11.74
N ARG A 18 1.94 6.39 12.57
CA ARG A 18 0.52 6.63 12.25
C ARG A 18 0.35 7.63 11.12
N HIS A 19 1.20 8.67 11.07
CA HIS A 19 1.18 9.63 9.97
C HIS A 19 1.58 8.93 8.67
N PHE A 20 2.70 8.20 8.68
CA PHE A 20 3.23 7.48 7.53
C PHE A 20 2.23 6.46 6.97
N ILE A 21 1.65 5.60 7.82
CA ILE A 21 0.68 4.59 7.38
C ILE A 21 -0.58 5.23 6.77
N SER A 22 -1.03 6.35 7.32
CA SER A 22 -2.21 7.06 6.79
C SER A 22 -1.95 7.57 5.37
N TYR A 23 -0.77 8.13 5.10
CA TYR A 23 -0.43 8.61 3.75
C TYR A 23 -0.28 7.48 2.74
N VAL A 24 0.43 6.40 3.11
CA VAL A 24 0.59 5.22 2.25
C VAL A 24 -0.78 4.60 1.93
N LEU A 25 -1.64 4.43 2.94
CA LEU A 25 -2.97 3.86 2.75
C LEU A 25 -3.87 4.78 1.90
N SER A 26 -3.80 6.09 2.12
CA SER A 26 -4.60 7.06 1.35
C SER A 26 -4.24 7.00 -0.14
N ILE A 27 -2.94 7.00 -0.46
CA ILE A 27 -2.50 6.92 -1.86
C ILE A 27 -2.83 5.57 -2.47
N PHE A 28 -2.65 4.47 -1.73
CA PHE A 28 -3.06 3.14 -2.18
C PHE A 28 -4.54 3.11 -2.56
N LEU A 29 -5.41 3.63 -1.69
CA LEU A 29 -6.85 3.68 -1.92
C LEU A 29 -7.23 4.57 -3.10
N ILE A 30 -6.57 5.73 -3.27
CA ILE A 30 -6.80 6.63 -4.41
C ILE A 30 -6.45 5.92 -5.72
N ILE A 31 -5.28 5.28 -5.80
CA ILE A 31 -4.85 4.58 -7.03
C ILE A 31 -5.77 3.39 -7.30
N MET A 32 -6.12 2.60 -6.27
CA MET A 32 -7.08 1.50 -6.41
C MET A 32 -8.46 1.97 -6.88
N ALA A 33 -8.97 3.07 -6.35
CA ALA A 33 -10.26 3.63 -6.74
C ALA A 33 -10.26 4.06 -8.23
N VAL A 34 -9.19 4.71 -8.68
CA VAL A 34 -9.04 5.08 -10.09
C VAL A 34 -9.03 3.85 -11.00
N ILE A 35 -8.24 2.83 -10.65
CA ILE A 35 -8.15 1.59 -11.44
C ILE A 35 -9.48 0.84 -11.45
N TYR A 36 -10.17 0.80 -10.32
CA TYR A 36 -11.50 0.19 -10.23
C TYR A 36 -12.51 0.91 -11.15
N LEU A 37 -12.50 2.24 -11.16
CA LEU A 37 -13.35 3.03 -12.06
C LEU A 37 -13.03 2.73 -13.52
N LEU A 38 -11.75 2.65 -13.88
CA LEU A 38 -11.32 2.27 -15.24
C LEU A 38 -11.80 0.87 -15.63
N ASP A 39 -11.70 -0.11 -14.73
CA ASP A 39 -12.19 -1.46 -14.97
C ASP A 39 -13.71 -1.45 -15.23
N VAL A 40 -14.50 -0.75 -14.39
CA VAL A 40 -15.96 -0.62 -14.59
C VAL A 40 -16.29 0.01 -15.95
N VAL A 41 -15.59 1.09 -16.32
CA VAL A 41 -15.79 1.75 -17.63
C VAL A 41 -15.45 0.81 -18.79
N GLU A 42 -14.34 0.08 -18.70
CA GLU A 42 -13.94 -0.90 -19.72
C GLU A 42 -14.95 -2.04 -19.82
N PHE A 43 -15.55 -2.47 -18.71
CA PHE A 43 -16.63 -3.46 -18.71
C PHE A 43 -17.91 -2.94 -19.37
N LEU A 44 -18.34 -1.71 -19.07
CA LEU A 44 -19.49 -1.08 -19.73
C LEU A 44 -19.27 -0.97 -21.25
N ARG A 45 -18.05 -0.62 -21.66
CA ARG A 45 -17.64 -0.57 -23.07
C ARG A 45 -17.70 -1.94 -23.75
N ARG A 46 -17.30 -3.01 -23.05
CA ARG A 46 -17.32 -4.39 -23.58
C ARG A 46 -18.71 -5.03 -23.56
N GLY A 47 -19.52 -4.73 -22.54
CA GLY A 47 -20.88 -5.25 -22.38
C GLY A 47 -21.85 -4.74 -23.45
N ALA A 48 -21.57 -3.58 -24.05
CA ALA A 48 -22.31 -3.06 -25.20
C ALA A 48 -22.17 -3.94 -26.47
N SER A 49 -21.28 -4.94 -26.49
CA SER A 49 -21.01 -5.77 -27.69
C SER A 49 -21.34 -7.25 -27.55
N LYS A 50 -21.68 -7.76 -26.35
CA LYS A 50 -22.11 -9.16 -26.16
C LYS A 50 -23.12 -9.24 -25.01
N ASP A 51 -24.32 -9.71 -25.33
CA ASP A 51 -25.34 -10.09 -24.37
C ASP A 51 -24.79 -11.11 -23.34
N SER A 52 -25.29 -11.04 -22.11
CA SER A 52 -25.14 -12.02 -21.02
C SER A 52 -23.92 -11.96 -20.09
N ILE A 53 -23.37 -10.80 -19.75
CA ILE A 53 -22.53 -10.68 -18.54
C ILE A 53 -23.30 -9.95 -17.44
N SER A 54 -23.73 -10.70 -16.41
CA SER A 54 -24.40 -10.15 -15.23
C SER A 54 -23.48 -9.18 -14.48
N LEU A 55 -23.99 -8.01 -14.09
CA LEU A 55 -23.28 -7.03 -13.25
C LEU A 55 -22.71 -7.66 -11.97
N GLY A 56 -23.37 -8.69 -11.43
CA GLY A 56 -22.88 -9.43 -10.26
C GLY A 56 -21.60 -10.22 -10.54
N LEU A 57 -21.48 -10.85 -11.72
CA LEU A 57 -20.29 -11.60 -12.13
C LEU A 57 -19.08 -10.67 -12.32
N ILE A 58 -19.31 -9.46 -12.82
CA ILE A 58 -18.27 -8.44 -13.01
C ILE A 58 -17.74 -7.97 -11.65
N LEU A 59 -18.63 -7.75 -10.68
CA LEU A 59 -18.26 -7.35 -9.33
C LEU A 59 -17.44 -8.45 -8.62
N GLU A 60 -17.83 -9.71 -8.79
CA GLU A 60 -17.14 -10.87 -8.25
C GLU A 60 -15.75 -11.06 -8.88
N MET A 61 -15.63 -10.91 -10.21
CA MET A 61 -14.36 -10.95 -10.93
C MET A 61 -13.44 -9.78 -10.56
N ALA A 62 -14.00 -8.58 -10.33
CA ALA A 62 -13.27 -7.41 -9.89
C ALA A 62 -12.70 -7.59 -8.47
N ILE A 63 -13.49 -8.17 -7.56
CA ILE A 63 -13.04 -8.52 -6.21
C ILE A 63 -11.92 -9.57 -6.26
N LEU A 64 -12.04 -10.60 -7.12
CA LEU A 64 -10.98 -11.61 -7.30
C LEU A 64 -9.69 -11.02 -7.89
N LYS A 65 -9.78 -9.97 -8.71
CA LYS A 65 -8.63 -9.27 -9.29
C LYS A 65 -7.98 -8.29 -8.32
N ALA A 66 -8.71 -7.79 -7.32
CA ALA A 66 -8.24 -6.76 -6.39
C ALA A 66 -6.92 -7.12 -5.67
N PRO A 67 -6.67 -8.36 -5.20
CA PRO A 67 -5.39 -8.74 -4.59
C PRO A 67 -4.22 -8.69 -5.56
N SER A 68 -4.42 -9.12 -6.81
CA SER A 68 -3.37 -9.15 -7.85
C SER A 68 -3.00 -7.74 -8.31
N ILE A 69 -4.02 -6.89 -8.50
CA ILE A 69 -3.84 -5.48 -8.85
C ILE A 69 -3.18 -4.72 -7.69
N GLY A 70 -3.65 -4.96 -6.46
CA GLY A 70 -3.07 -4.40 -5.24
C GLY A 70 -1.60 -4.73 -5.07
N HIS A 71 -1.16 -5.96 -5.37
CA HIS A 71 0.26 -6.34 -5.30
C HIS A 71 1.16 -5.51 -6.22
N LYS A 72 0.67 -5.16 -7.42
CA LYS A 72 1.41 -4.32 -8.36
C LYS A 72 1.43 -2.85 -7.93
N ILE A 73 0.36 -2.38 -7.29
CA ILE A 73 0.21 -0.97 -6.89
C ILE A 73 0.92 -0.65 -5.58
N LEU A 74 0.96 -1.60 -4.65
CA LEU A 74 1.54 -1.42 -3.33
C LEU A 74 2.93 -0.75 -3.34
N PRO A 75 3.92 -1.16 -4.17
CA PRO A 75 5.22 -0.47 -4.21
C PRO A 75 5.12 0.99 -4.63
N PHE A 76 4.22 1.33 -5.56
CA PHE A 76 3.98 2.73 -5.96
C PHE A 76 3.30 3.51 -4.84
N ALA A 77 2.32 2.91 -4.16
CA ALA A 77 1.66 3.56 -3.03
C ALA A 77 2.62 3.85 -1.87
N VAL A 78 3.55 2.92 -1.59
CA VAL A 78 4.63 3.15 -0.61
C VAL A 78 5.58 4.26 -1.07
N LEU A 79 5.95 4.29 -2.35
CA LEU A 79 6.83 5.33 -2.90
C LEU A 79 6.21 6.72 -2.79
N PHE A 80 5.02 6.93 -3.36
CA PHE A 80 4.36 8.23 -3.31
C PHE A 80 3.89 8.58 -1.89
N GLY A 81 3.50 7.58 -1.10
CA GLY A 81 3.02 7.75 0.28
C GLY A 81 4.12 8.22 1.20
N SER A 82 5.29 7.59 1.10
CA SER A 82 6.48 8.02 1.82
C SER A 82 6.92 9.41 1.41
N MET A 83 6.89 9.73 0.11
CA MET A 83 7.25 11.06 -0.38
C MET A 83 6.34 12.17 0.17
N MET A 84 5.02 11.96 0.18
CA MET A 84 4.07 12.92 0.78
C MET A 84 4.24 13.03 2.30
N ALA A 85 4.37 11.89 3.00
CA ALA A 85 4.57 11.86 4.45
C ALA A 85 5.84 12.61 4.86
N PHE A 86 6.97 12.32 4.21
CA PHE A 86 8.24 13.00 4.48
C PHE A 86 8.20 14.48 4.13
N THR A 87 7.58 14.85 3.00
CA THR A 87 7.41 16.27 2.65
C THR A 87 6.60 17.00 3.72
N LYS A 88 5.57 16.37 4.29
CA LYS A 88 4.76 16.97 5.35
C LYS A 88 5.54 17.11 6.65
N ILE A 89 6.32 16.09 7.03
CA ILE A 89 7.18 16.09 8.21
C ILE A 89 8.26 17.17 8.10
N VAL A 90 8.94 17.26 6.94
CA VAL A 90 10.02 18.24 6.71
C VAL A 90 9.52 19.68 6.75
N LYS A 91 8.28 19.92 6.31
CA LYS A 91 7.63 21.23 6.38
C LYS A 91 7.01 21.54 7.76
N SER A 92 6.95 20.56 8.67
CA SER A 92 6.39 20.76 10.01
C SER A 92 7.36 21.52 10.90
N ARG A 93 6.85 22.52 11.63
CA ARG A 93 7.65 23.21 12.66
C ARG A 93 8.03 22.28 13.82
N GLU A 94 7.37 21.14 13.94
CA GLU A 94 7.71 20.07 14.88
C GLU A 94 9.08 19.46 14.57
N LEU A 95 9.48 19.37 13.29
CA LEU A 95 10.79 18.86 12.90
C LEU A 95 11.90 19.84 13.28
N VAL A 96 11.67 21.15 13.07
CA VAL A 96 12.62 22.20 13.42
C VAL A 96 12.83 22.22 14.95
N ALA A 97 11.76 22.08 15.73
CA ALA A 97 11.83 21.97 17.19
C ALA A 97 12.54 20.67 17.64
N ALA A 98 12.26 19.53 17.00
CA ALA A 98 12.94 18.27 17.27
C ALA A 98 14.45 18.36 16.97
N HIS A 99 14.82 18.99 15.85
CA HIS A 99 16.23 19.16 15.49
C HIS A 99 16.97 20.07 16.49
N ALA A 100 16.31 21.15 16.96
CA ALA A 100 16.85 22.02 18.01
C ALA A 100 17.01 21.31 19.36
N ALA A 101 16.17 20.29 19.64
CA ALA A 101 16.26 19.43 20.81
C ALA A 101 17.30 18.29 20.67
N GLY A 102 18.04 18.24 19.56
CA GLY A 102 19.09 17.24 19.33
C GLY A 102 18.59 15.90 18.75
N PHE A 103 17.37 15.84 18.21
CA PHE A 103 16.88 14.63 17.54
C PHE A 103 17.59 14.40 16.21
N THR A 104 17.94 13.14 15.95
CA THR A 104 18.64 12.72 14.74
C THR A 104 17.67 12.26 13.65
N ILE A 105 18.09 12.39 12.39
CA ILE A 105 17.29 11.95 11.22
C ILE A 105 16.92 10.46 11.31
N TRP A 106 17.82 9.63 11.83
CA TRP A 106 17.61 8.19 12.02
C TRP A 106 16.36 7.86 12.84
N GLN A 107 16.05 8.67 13.87
CA GLN A 107 14.88 8.44 14.72
C GLN A 107 13.55 8.68 13.98
N ILE A 108 13.57 9.43 12.88
CA ILE A 108 12.40 9.73 12.05
C ILE A 108 12.23 8.69 10.95
N ILE A 109 13.35 8.19 10.41
CA ILE A 109 13.36 7.18 9.35
C ILE A 109 12.97 5.80 9.89
N ILE A 110 13.46 5.41 11.08
CA ILE A 110 13.21 4.08 11.68
C ILE A 110 11.71 3.71 11.76
N PRO A 111 10.79 4.57 12.26
CA PRO A 111 9.36 4.26 12.28
C PRO A 111 8.80 3.93 10.90
N SER A 112 9.25 4.66 9.87
CA SER A 112 8.81 4.46 8.49
C SER A 112 9.30 3.11 7.94
N ILE A 113 10.56 2.76 8.20
CA ILE A 113 11.13 1.45 7.81
C ILE A 113 10.35 0.32 8.49
N CYS A 114 10.12 0.40 9.80
CA CYS A 114 9.38 -0.60 10.55
C CYS A 114 7.97 -0.81 9.97
N VAL A 115 7.25 0.29 9.67
CA VAL A 115 5.92 0.21 9.07
C VAL A 115 5.95 -0.44 7.68
N VAL A 116 6.89 -0.07 6.81
CA VAL A 116 7.02 -0.68 5.48
C VAL A 116 7.33 -2.18 5.57
N LEU A 117 8.21 -2.59 6.47
CA LEU A 117 8.53 -3.99 6.68
C LEU A 117 7.32 -4.78 7.18
N ILE A 118 6.55 -4.24 8.13
CA ILE A 118 5.33 -4.86 8.64
C ILE A 118 4.28 -4.97 7.52
N ILE A 119 4.04 -3.90 6.78
CA ILE A 119 3.08 -3.91 5.67
C ILE A 119 3.50 -4.90 4.59
N GLY A 120 4.77 -4.90 4.19
CA GLY A 120 5.30 -5.79 3.15
C GLY A 120 5.23 -7.26 3.56
N THR A 121 5.65 -7.59 4.78
CA THR A 121 5.60 -8.97 5.31
C THR A 121 4.16 -9.46 5.47
N PHE A 122 3.27 -8.61 6.00
CA PHE A 122 1.85 -8.91 6.10
C PHE A 122 1.23 -9.14 4.72
N TRP A 123 1.53 -8.27 3.75
CA TRP A 123 1.00 -8.35 2.40
C TRP A 123 1.45 -9.62 1.66
N ILE A 124 2.74 -9.96 1.75
CA ILE A 124 3.28 -11.19 1.16
C ILE A 124 2.69 -12.41 1.87
N SER A 125 2.60 -12.42 3.20
CA SER A 125 2.10 -13.58 3.95
C SER A 125 0.61 -13.85 3.70
N VAL A 126 -0.20 -12.82 3.43
CA VAL A 126 -1.64 -12.97 3.21
C VAL A 126 -1.97 -13.15 1.72
N ILE A 127 -1.37 -12.38 0.81
CA ILE A 127 -1.76 -12.38 -0.62
C ILE A 127 -1.03 -13.45 -1.44
N ASN A 128 0.20 -13.82 -1.06
CA ASN A 128 0.97 -14.84 -1.78
C ASN A 128 0.35 -16.26 -1.69
N PRO A 129 -0.11 -16.76 -0.52
CA PRO A 129 -0.80 -18.06 -0.48
C PRO A 129 -2.15 -18.01 -1.21
N VAL A 130 -2.90 -16.91 -1.13
CA VAL A 130 -4.17 -16.73 -1.86
C VAL A 130 -3.95 -16.81 -3.38
N SER A 131 -2.90 -16.15 -3.90
CA SER A 131 -2.56 -16.22 -5.33
C SER A 131 -2.05 -17.60 -5.77
N SER A 132 -1.31 -18.28 -4.90
CA SER A 132 -0.77 -19.62 -5.17
C SER A 132 -1.87 -20.69 -5.24
N VAL A 133 -2.83 -20.65 -4.30
CA VAL A 133 -3.98 -21.59 -4.27
C VAL A 133 -4.91 -21.39 -5.48
N LEU A 134 -5.14 -20.15 -5.91
CA LEU A 134 -5.92 -19.87 -7.12
C LEU A 134 -5.21 -20.33 -8.41
N THR A 135 -3.89 -20.17 -8.49
CA THR A 135 -3.11 -20.57 -9.68
C THR A 135 -2.99 -22.10 -9.80
N ALA A 136 -2.95 -22.83 -8.68
CA ALA A 136 -2.92 -24.29 -8.66
C ALA A 136 -4.18 -24.94 -9.30
N ASN A 137 -5.34 -24.30 -9.16
CA ASN A 137 -6.60 -24.77 -9.75
C ASN A 137 -6.76 -24.44 -11.25
N LEU A 138 -5.94 -23.53 -11.80
CA LEU A 138 -6.01 -23.11 -13.22
C LEU A 138 -5.06 -23.90 -14.15
N LYS A 139 -4.21 -24.78 -13.61
CA LYS A 139 -3.29 -25.60 -14.40
C LYS A 139 -3.94 -26.57 -15.42
N PRO A 140 -5.15 -27.15 -15.23
CA PRO A 140 -5.65 -28.13 -16.20
C PRO A 140 -6.15 -27.53 -17.53
N TRP A 141 -6.42 -26.22 -17.62
CA TRP A 141 -6.98 -25.61 -18.84
C TRP A 141 -5.98 -24.87 -19.73
N LYS A 142 -4.75 -24.61 -19.26
CA LYS A 142 -3.72 -23.89 -20.04
C LYS A 142 -2.80 -24.79 -20.87
N ILE A 143 -3.03 -26.11 -20.84
CA ILE A 143 -2.26 -27.13 -21.57
C ILE A 143 -3.04 -27.71 -22.77
N ALA A 144 -4.28 -27.25 -22.99
CA ALA A 144 -5.20 -27.76 -24.02
C ALA A 144 -5.62 -26.69 -25.06
N SER A 145 -4.92 -25.56 -25.13
CA SER A 145 -5.07 -24.50 -26.14
C SER A 145 -3.70 -23.96 -26.54
#